data_AF-A0A926ACL8-F1
#
_entry.id   AF-A0A926ACL8-F1
#
_cell.length_a   1.000
_cell.length_b   1.000
_cell.length_c   1.000
_cell.angle_alpha   90.00
_cell.angle_beta   90.00
_cell.angle_gamma   90.00
#
_symmetry.space_group_name_H-M   'P 1'
#
loop_
_entity.id
_entity.type
_entity.pdbx_description
1 polymer ?
#
loop_
_entity_poly.entity_id
_entity_poly.type
_entity_poly.pdbx_seq_one_letter_code
_entity_poly.pdbx_strand_id
1 'polypeptide(L)'
;MKSHHKDIGTFPLCQVLDGFFPGDAPVVEIVVRDPSGTAHDVVVNNEVRLAFNLFGLYEFLEADSGAAFLLHKTARPYEFRFEPVEDEARAFIPSQRMGELLALREQAEEGGDMATFDIACEVLAHYPKGLDFVEAITEVNVVRRVTRRKLASILSNYYCFVQKAGQDQWRFDAKKRELGTDRAKRKYLKR
;
A
#
# COMPACT_ATOMS: atom_id res chain seq x y z
N MET A 1 2.51 4.87 -3.65
CA MET A 1 1.54 4.23 -4.58
C MET A 1 1.49 2.73 -4.32
N LYS A 2 0.35 2.04 -4.56
CA LYS A 2 0.26 0.57 -4.44
C LYS A 2 0.51 -0.10 -5.80
N SER A 3 1.20 -1.24 -5.84
CA SER A 3 1.59 -1.91 -7.10
C SER A 3 0.44 -2.11 -8.09
N HIS A 4 -0.72 -2.63 -7.65
CA HIS A 4 -1.86 -2.82 -8.56
C HIS A 4 -2.27 -1.56 -9.33
N HIS A 5 -2.18 -0.37 -8.72
CA HIS A 5 -2.52 0.90 -9.37
C HIS A 5 -1.49 1.30 -10.44
N LYS A 6 -0.22 0.94 -10.24
CA LYS A 6 0.84 1.06 -11.25
C LYS A 6 0.52 0.17 -12.46
N ASP A 7 0.14 -1.08 -12.20
CA ASP A 7 -0.11 -2.10 -13.23
C ASP A 7 -1.33 -1.80 -14.10
N ILE A 8 -2.32 -1.06 -13.59
CA ILE A 8 -3.54 -0.69 -14.34
C ILE A 8 -3.59 0.80 -14.70
N GLY A 9 -2.53 1.57 -14.43
CA GLY A 9 -2.43 2.98 -14.81
C GLY A 9 -3.49 3.87 -14.15
N THR A 10 -3.80 3.63 -12.88
CA THR A 10 -4.81 4.41 -12.13
C THR A 10 -4.26 5.05 -10.87
N PHE A 11 -4.86 6.15 -10.41
CA PHE A 11 -4.50 6.81 -9.15
C PHE A 11 -5.74 7.18 -8.31
N PRO A 12 -5.88 6.63 -7.09
CA PRO A 12 -6.97 7.01 -6.18
C PRO A 12 -6.84 8.45 -5.70
N LEU A 13 -7.92 9.23 -5.83
CA LEU A 13 -7.95 10.63 -5.42
C LEU A 13 -8.21 10.81 -3.92
N CYS A 14 -8.25 9.75 -3.13
CA CYS A 14 -8.55 9.84 -1.69
C CYS A 14 -7.50 10.63 -0.89
N GLN A 15 -6.30 10.79 -1.43
CA GLN A 15 -5.21 11.60 -0.85
C GLN A 15 -5.15 13.02 -1.44
N VAL A 16 -6.01 13.32 -2.42
CA VAL A 16 -6.04 14.61 -3.12
C VAL A 16 -7.15 15.46 -2.52
N LEU A 17 -6.81 16.71 -2.18
CA LEU A 17 -7.79 17.68 -1.67
C LEU A 17 -8.85 18.00 -2.74
N ASP A 18 -10.09 18.21 -2.29
CA ASP A 18 -11.16 18.67 -3.16
C ASP A 18 -10.80 20.02 -3.79
N GLY A 19 -11.12 20.20 -5.07
CA GLY A 19 -10.76 21.40 -5.85
C GLY A 19 -9.30 21.45 -6.32
N PHE A 20 -8.49 20.41 -6.04
CA PHE A 20 -7.19 20.26 -6.70
C PHE A 20 -7.36 20.06 -8.20
N PHE A 21 -8.19 19.10 -8.62
CA PHE A 21 -8.59 18.94 -10.01
C PHE A 21 -9.77 19.85 -10.37
N PRO A 22 -9.94 20.20 -11.65
CA PRO A 22 -11.14 20.87 -12.14
C PRO A 22 -12.40 20.07 -11.78
N GLY A 23 -13.40 20.76 -11.24
CA GLY A 23 -14.67 20.17 -10.76
C GLY A 23 -15.90 20.69 -11.52
N ASP A 24 -15.68 21.29 -12.68
CA ASP A 24 -16.70 21.79 -13.60
C ASP A 24 -17.51 20.66 -14.26
N ALA A 25 -16.96 19.44 -14.31
CA ALA A 25 -17.65 18.25 -14.74
C ALA A 25 -17.33 17.01 -13.86
N PRO A 26 -18.23 16.00 -13.85
CA PRO A 26 -17.99 14.71 -13.18
C PRO A 26 -16.72 13.99 -13.66
N VAL A 27 -16.45 14.09 -14.97
CA VAL A 27 -15.27 13.53 -15.62
C VAL A 27 -14.60 14.65 -16.40
N VAL A 28 -13.30 14.82 -16.19
CA VAL A 28 -12.50 15.85 -16.86
C VAL A 28 -11.25 15.21 -17.45
N GLU A 29 -10.87 15.67 -18.65
CA GLU A 29 -9.59 15.36 -19.25
C GLU A 29 -8.58 16.44 -18.86
N ILE A 30 -7.39 16.02 -18.45
CA ILE A 30 -6.29 16.89 -18.08
C ILE A 30 -5.04 16.45 -18.83
N VAL A 31 -4.12 17.40 -19.03
CA VAL A 31 -2.80 17.13 -19.55
C VAL A 31 -1.82 17.08 -18.40
N VAL A 32 -1.04 16.01 -18.31
CA VAL A 32 0.05 15.91 -17.34
C VAL A 32 1.37 15.87 -18.11
N ARG A 33 2.27 16.81 -17.79
CA ARG A 33 3.63 16.84 -18.36
C ARG A 33 4.59 16.07 -17.48
N ASP A 34 5.32 15.14 -18.07
CA ASP A 34 6.36 14.38 -17.40
C ASP A 34 7.66 15.20 -17.21
N PRO A 35 8.71 14.65 -16.56
CA PRO A 35 9.97 15.36 -16.36
C PRO A 35 10.69 15.78 -17.66
N SER A 36 10.43 15.10 -18.78
CA SER A 36 10.95 15.45 -20.10
C SER A 36 10.16 16.58 -20.78
N GLY A 37 8.99 16.93 -20.23
CA GLY A 37 8.05 17.90 -20.80
C GLY A 37 7.01 17.29 -21.75
N THR A 38 7.07 15.98 -21.98
CA THR A 38 6.12 15.24 -22.83
C THR A 38 4.74 15.25 -22.20
N ALA A 39 3.72 15.48 -23.01
CA ALA A 39 2.32 15.57 -22.56
C ALA A 39 1.65 14.20 -22.58
N HIS A 40 0.94 13.89 -21.50
CA HIS A 40 0.15 12.67 -21.33
C HIS A 40 -1.30 13.05 -21.03
N ASP A 41 -2.24 12.46 -21.76
CA ASP A 41 -3.67 12.67 -21.53
C ASP A 41 -4.16 11.78 -20.39
N VAL A 42 -4.66 12.42 -19.33
CA VAL A 42 -5.11 11.77 -18.10
C VAL A 42 -6.59 12.10 -17.90
N VAL A 43 -7.38 11.08 -17.60
CA VAL A 43 -8.81 11.26 -17.30
C VAL A 43 -9.00 11.23 -15.80
N VAL A 44 -9.59 12.27 -15.23
CA VAL A 44 -9.94 12.37 -13.81
C VAL A 44 -11.45 12.23 -13.67
N ASN A 45 -11.88 11.21 -12.94
CA ASN A 45 -13.27 11.03 -12.58
C ASN A 45 -13.47 11.46 -11.11
N ASN A 46 -14.15 12.59 -10.92
CA ASN A 46 -14.44 13.18 -9.63
C ASN A 46 -15.52 12.41 -8.85
N GLU A 47 -16.42 11.69 -9.54
CA GLU A 47 -17.47 10.87 -8.90
C GLU A 47 -16.90 9.61 -8.24
N VAL A 48 -16.12 8.82 -8.97
CA VAL A 48 -15.51 7.58 -8.44
C VAL A 48 -14.17 7.82 -7.76
N ARG A 49 -13.69 9.09 -7.74
CA ARG A 49 -12.44 9.51 -7.10
C ARG A 49 -11.23 8.73 -7.62
N LEU A 50 -11.11 8.61 -8.94
CA LEU A 50 -10.03 7.89 -9.61
C LEU A 50 -9.53 8.64 -10.85
N ALA A 51 -8.21 8.68 -11.03
CA ALA A 51 -7.58 9.09 -12.29
C ALA A 51 -7.12 7.87 -13.09
N PHE A 52 -7.12 7.99 -14.42
CA PHE A 52 -6.82 6.92 -15.39
C PHE A 52 -5.75 7.37 -16.39
N ASN A 53 -5.23 6.41 -17.18
CA ASN A 53 -4.23 6.62 -18.23
C ASN A 53 -2.86 7.11 -17.72
N LEU A 54 -2.45 6.71 -16.52
CA LEU A 54 -1.16 7.14 -15.94
C LEU A 54 0.04 6.24 -16.32
N PHE A 55 -0.13 5.27 -17.22
CA PHE A 55 0.93 4.29 -17.56
C PHE A 55 2.26 4.96 -17.96
N GLY A 56 2.23 5.89 -18.91
CA GLY A 56 3.44 6.57 -19.40
C GLY A 56 4.11 7.43 -18.32
N LEU A 57 3.36 7.94 -17.34
CA LEU A 57 3.92 8.68 -16.21
C LEU A 57 4.59 7.75 -15.19
N TYR A 58 4.09 6.53 -15.04
CA TYR A 58 4.61 5.56 -14.07
C TYR A 58 5.91 4.88 -14.51
N GLU A 59 6.30 5.01 -15.78
CA GLU A 59 7.62 4.59 -16.26
C GLU A 59 8.77 5.35 -15.57
N PHE A 60 8.50 6.56 -15.06
CA PHE A 60 9.46 7.36 -14.30
C PHE A 60 9.55 6.97 -12.82
N LEU A 61 8.80 5.97 -12.37
CA LEU A 61 8.79 5.50 -10.99
C LEU A 61 9.49 4.14 -10.90
N GLU A 62 10.65 4.12 -10.24
CA GLU A 62 11.46 2.91 -10.11
C GLU A 62 10.78 1.85 -9.24
N ALA A 63 10.18 2.26 -8.11
CA ALA A 63 9.58 1.31 -7.18
C ALA A 63 8.23 0.76 -7.66
N ASP A 64 8.00 -0.55 -7.48
CA ASP A 64 6.71 -1.18 -7.75
C ASP A 64 5.68 -0.90 -6.64
N SER A 65 6.15 -0.68 -5.42
CA SER A 65 5.34 -0.21 -4.29
C SER A 65 6.10 0.87 -3.55
N GLY A 66 5.37 1.83 -2.98
CA GLY A 66 5.98 2.92 -2.21
C GLY A 66 6.46 4.10 -3.05
N ALA A 67 6.42 3.98 -4.38
CA ALA A 67 6.69 5.11 -5.27
C ALA A 67 5.83 6.32 -4.95
N ALA A 68 6.46 7.49 -4.92
CA ALA A 68 5.84 8.76 -4.62
C ALA A 68 6.11 9.76 -5.74
N PHE A 69 5.17 10.69 -5.93
CA PHE A 69 5.29 11.77 -6.90
C PHE A 69 4.46 12.96 -6.45
N LEU A 70 4.77 14.12 -7.01
CA LEU A 70 4.01 15.36 -6.84
C LEU A 70 3.34 15.74 -8.16
N LEU A 71 2.16 16.33 -8.06
CA LEU A 71 1.48 17.00 -9.16
C LEU A 71 1.41 18.49 -8.87
N HIS A 72 1.88 19.30 -9.80
CA HIS A 72 1.86 20.76 -9.69
C HIS A 72 0.86 21.35 -10.68
N LYS A 73 0.01 22.27 -10.22
CA LYS A 73 -0.80 23.10 -11.12
C LYS A 73 0.13 23.98 -11.96
N THR A 74 -0.15 24.11 -13.25
CA THR A 74 0.55 25.07 -14.10
C THR A 74 -0.26 26.36 -14.25
N ALA A 75 0.28 27.33 -14.99
CA ALA A 75 -0.45 28.54 -15.36
C ALA A 75 -1.58 28.27 -16.37
N ARG A 76 -1.54 27.12 -17.07
CA ARG A 76 -2.58 26.71 -18.01
C ARG A 76 -3.65 25.90 -17.29
N PRO A 77 -4.95 26.23 -17.45
CA PRO A 77 -6.03 25.40 -16.96
C PRO A 77 -5.92 23.96 -17.48
N TYR A 78 -6.33 22.99 -16.67
CA TYR A 78 -6.29 21.55 -17.01
C TYR A 78 -4.91 20.98 -17.32
N GLU A 79 -3.82 21.73 -17.09
CA GLU A 79 -2.45 21.27 -17.31
C GLU A 79 -1.68 21.20 -15.97
N PHE A 80 -1.06 20.04 -15.74
CA PHE A 80 -0.30 19.71 -14.54
C PHE A 80 1.11 19.24 -14.88
N ARG A 81 2.04 19.38 -13.94
CA ARG A 81 3.40 18.84 -14.05
C ARG A 81 3.60 17.70 -13.05
N PHE A 82 4.11 16.58 -13.54
CA PHE A 82 4.49 15.41 -12.78
C PHE A 82 5.95 15.50 -12.35
N GLU A 83 6.20 15.24 -11.07
CA GLU A 83 7.55 15.24 -10.49
C GLU A 83 7.71 13.96 -9.65
N PRO A 84 8.52 12.98 -10.10
CA PRO A 84 8.96 11.89 -9.24
C PRO A 84 9.68 12.44 -8.02
N VAL A 85 9.39 11.87 -6.85
CA VAL A 85 10.13 12.18 -5.62
C VAL A 85 10.69 10.90 -5.04
N GLU A 86 11.55 11.03 -4.04
CA GLU A 86 12.11 9.88 -3.33
C GLU A 86 10.99 8.99 -2.77
N ASP A 87 11.19 7.68 -2.90
CA ASP A 87 10.20 6.69 -2.49
C ASP A 87 9.86 6.83 -1.00
N GLU A 88 8.60 6.56 -0.67
CA GLU A 88 8.20 6.52 0.74
C GLU A 88 8.81 5.25 1.37
N ALA A 89 9.91 5.43 2.09
CA ALA A 89 10.73 4.33 2.64
C ALA A 89 9.92 3.25 3.39
N ARG A 90 8.83 3.62 4.08
CA ARG A 90 7.97 2.69 4.83
C ARG A 90 6.97 1.89 3.98
N ALA A 91 6.74 2.32 2.74
CA ALA A 91 5.85 1.67 1.78
C ALA A 91 6.61 1.05 0.61
N PHE A 92 7.92 1.31 0.53
CA PHE A 92 8.81 0.74 -0.46
C PHE A 92 8.97 -0.76 -0.25
N ILE A 93 8.76 -1.53 -1.32
CA ILE A 93 9.00 -2.98 -1.32
C ILE A 93 9.95 -3.28 -2.49
N PRO A 94 11.16 -3.82 -2.24
CA PRO A 94 12.08 -4.21 -3.30
C PRO A 94 11.46 -5.23 -4.26
N SER A 95 11.77 -5.17 -5.56
CA SER A 95 11.17 -6.06 -6.57
C SER A 95 11.38 -7.56 -6.28
N GLN A 96 12.52 -7.94 -5.70
CA GLN A 96 12.72 -9.33 -5.23
C GLN A 96 11.67 -9.73 -4.20
N ARG A 97 11.47 -8.88 -3.18
CA ARG A 97 10.48 -9.12 -2.12
C ARG A 97 9.05 -9.07 -2.66
N MET A 98 8.78 -8.20 -3.62
CA MET A 98 7.49 -8.17 -4.33
C MET A 98 7.19 -9.54 -4.96
N GLY A 99 8.14 -10.13 -5.68
CA GLY A 99 7.99 -11.47 -6.27
C GLY A 99 7.64 -12.55 -5.24
N GLU A 100 8.31 -12.55 -4.08
CA GLU A 100 8.01 -13.48 -2.97
C GLU A 100 6.58 -13.30 -2.43
N LEU A 101 6.14 -12.05 -2.26
CA LEU A 101 4.79 -11.74 -1.77
C LEU A 101 3.71 -12.12 -2.79
N LEU A 102 3.99 -12.00 -4.09
CA LEU A 102 3.07 -12.43 -5.15
C LEU A 102 2.95 -13.96 -5.20
N ALA A 103 4.04 -14.69 -4.99
CA ALA A 103 4.01 -16.15 -4.85
C ALA A 103 3.23 -16.58 -3.59
N LEU A 104 3.41 -15.88 -2.46
CA LEU A 104 2.63 -16.12 -1.25
C LEU A 104 1.14 -15.83 -1.46
N ARG A 105 0.80 -14.83 -2.29
CA ARG A 105 -0.60 -14.54 -2.68
C ARG A 105 -1.20 -15.71 -3.43
N GLU A 106 -0.51 -16.21 -4.46
CA GLU A 106 -0.94 -17.35 -5.25
C GLU A 106 -1.19 -18.57 -4.35
N GLN A 107 -0.26 -18.90 -3.46
CA GLN A 107 -0.44 -19.96 -2.46
C GLN A 107 -1.66 -19.74 -1.55
N ALA A 108 -1.88 -18.50 -1.11
CA ALA A 108 -3.00 -18.16 -0.23
C ALA A 108 -4.36 -18.16 -0.96
N GLU A 109 -4.39 -18.00 -2.28
CA GLU A 109 -5.58 -18.04 -3.13
C GLU A 109 -5.89 -19.47 -3.59
N GLU A 110 -4.90 -20.21 -4.07
CA GLU A 110 -5.06 -21.59 -4.54
C GLU A 110 -5.30 -22.58 -3.38
N GLY A 111 -4.62 -22.37 -2.25
CA GLY A 111 -4.73 -23.24 -1.08
C GLY A 111 -6.03 -23.08 -0.28
N GLY A 112 -6.85 -22.05 -0.56
CA GLY A 112 -8.17 -21.79 0.04
C GLY A 112 -8.23 -21.47 1.55
N ASP A 113 -7.29 -21.99 2.33
CA ASP A 113 -7.39 -22.07 3.79
C ASP A 113 -6.39 -21.17 4.55
N MET A 114 -5.50 -20.47 3.85
CA MET A 114 -4.52 -19.63 4.54
C MET A 114 -5.20 -18.44 5.19
N ALA A 115 -5.17 -18.34 6.52
CA ALA A 115 -5.77 -17.23 7.24
C ALA A 115 -4.86 -15.98 7.16
N THR A 116 -5.44 -14.79 7.38
CA THR A 116 -4.63 -13.56 7.52
C THR A 116 -3.58 -13.67 8.63
N PHE A 117 -3.86 -14.49 9.65
CA PHE A 117 -2.89 -14.80 10.70
C PHE A 117 -1.63 -15.45 10.13
N ASP A 118 -1.79 -16.51 9.32
CA ASP A 118 -0.66 -17.23 8.72
C ASP A 118 0.09 -16.34 7.74
N ILE A 119 -0.60 -15.54 6.93
CA ILE A 119 0.03 -14.53 6.07
C ILE A 119 0.90 -13.56 6.89
N ALA A 120 0.40 -13.07 8.02
CA ALA A 120 1.16 -12.17 8.88
C ALA A 120 2.37 -12.87 9.52
N CYS A 121 2.27 -14.17 9.84
CA CYS A 121 3.41 -14.98 10.30
C CYS A 121 4.48 -15.08 9.21
N GLU A 122 4.12 -15.46 7.98
CA GLU A 122 5.05 -15.59 6.85
C GLU A 122 5.74 -14.27 6.51
N VAL A 123 4.98 -13.17 6.48
CA VAL A 123 5.53 -11.83 6.24
C VAL A 123 6.54 -11.44 7.32
N LEU A 124 6.19 -11.55 8.59
CA LEU A 124 7.08 -11.15 9.69
C LEU A 124 8.23 -12.13 9.94
N ALA A 125 8.10 -13.40 9.54
CA ALA A 125 9.18 -14.39 9.62
C ALA A 125 10.38 -14.00 8.75
N HIS A 126 10.14 -13.31 7.63
CA HIS A 126 11.20 -12.76 6.76
C HIS A 126 12.05 -11.69 7.47
N TYR A 127 11.53 -11.04 8.51
CA TYR A 127 12.18 -9.91 9.19
C TYR A 127 12.53 -10.23 10.65
N PRO A 128 13.71 -10.82 10.95
CA PRO A 128 14.12 -11.14 12.32
C PRO A 128 14.17 -9.91 13.27
N LYS A 129 14.45 -8.73 12.72
CA LYS A 129 14.44 -7.46 13.46
C LYS A 129 13.03 -6.88 13.63
N GLY A 130 12.07 -7.39 12.89
CA GLY A 130 10.70 -6.93 12.82
C GLY A 130 10.48 -5.82 11.81
N LEU A 131 9.21 -5.48 11.63
CA LEU A 131 8.72 -4.40 10.80
C LEU A 131 7.93 -3.42 11.65
N ASP A 132 7.99 -2.13 11.32
CA ASP A 132 6.99 -1.20 11.82
C ASP A 132 5.59 -1.56 11.28
N PHE A 133 4.56 -0.97 11.87
CA PHE A 133 3.17 -1.31 11.52
C PHE A 133 2.80 -0.96 10.06
N VAL A 134 3.37 0.12 9.51
CA VAL A 134 3.13 0.56 8.14
C VAL A 134 3.81 -0.37 7.15
N GLU A 135 5.05 -0.78 7.43
CA GLU A 135 5.76 -1.77 6.62
C GLU A 135 5.01 -3.11 6.61
N ALA A 136 4.63 -3.62 7.80
CA ALA A 136 3.92 -4.89 7.94
C ALA A 136 2.57 -4.87 7.21
N ILE A 137 1.78 -3.80 7.33
CA ILE A 137 0.49 -3.73 6.63
C ILE A 137 0.67 -3.55 5.12
N THR A 138 1.75 -2.92 4.68
CA THR A 138 2.03 -2.73 3.25
C THR A 138 2.28 -4.08 2.59
N GLU A 139 3.17 -4.91 3.15
CA GLU A 139 3.44 -6.25 2.62
C GLU A 139 2.24 -7.20 2.73
N VAL A 140 1.57 -7.25 3.89
CA VAL A 140 0.38 -8.10 4.06
C VAL A 140 -0.68 -7.72 3.03
N ASN A 141 -0.83 -6.44 2.68
CA ASN A 141 -1.79 -5.98 1.68
C ASN A 141 -1.40 -6.26 0.22
N VAL A 142 -0.16 -6.67 -0.05
CA VAL A 142 0.22 -7.25 -1.35
C VAL A 142 -0.37 -8.65 -1.48
N VAL A 143 -0.29 -9.44 -0.39
CA VAL A 143 -0.81 -10.82 -0.33
C VAL A 143 -2.33 -10.85 -0.23
N ARG A 144 -2.91 -10.12 0.73
CA ARG A 144 -4.36 -10.06 0.95
C ARG A 144 -4.76 -8.70 1.50
N ARG A 145 -5.73 -8.06 0.84
CA ARG A 145 -6.28 -6.78 1.31
C ARG A 145 -6.94 -6.93 2.68
N VAL A 146 -6.40 -6.24 3.67
CA VAL A 146 -6.90 -6.22 5.04
C VAL A 146 -6.91 -4.79 5.59
N THR A 147 -7.80 -4.54 6.54
CA THR A 147 -7.88 -3.24 7.21
C THR A 147 -6.77 -3.11 8.26
N ARG A 148 -6.34 -1.86 8.54
CA ARG A 148 -5.43 -1.55 9.67
C ARG A 148 -5.92 -2.17 10.98
N ARG A 149 -7.21 -2.04 11.26
CA ARG A 149 -7.85 -2.64 12.44
C ARG A 149 -7.69 -4.16 12.49
N LYS A 150 -7.88 -4.86 11.36
CA LYS A 150 -7.74 -6.32 11.30
C LYS A 150 -6.32 -6.77 11.60
N LEU A 151 -5.32 -6.17 10.95
CA LEU A 151 -3.92 -6.53 11.21
C LEU A 151 -3.51 -6.15 12.63
N ALA A 152 -3.84 -4.95 13.11
CA ALA A 152 -3.55 -4.54 14.49
C ALA A 152 -4.17 -5.50 15.52
N SER A 153 -5.39 -5.98 15.26
CA SER A 153 -6.05 -6.98 16.10
C SER A 153 -5.30 -8.32 16.09
N ILE A 154 -4.76 -8.76 14.96
CA ILE A 154 -3.98 -10.00 14.87
C ILE A 154 -2.67 -9.82 15.65
N LEU A 155 -1.90 -8.79 15.32
CA LEU A 155 -0.61 -8.52 15.95
C LEU A 155 -0.74 -8.34 17.47
N SER A 156 -1.80 -7.69 17.93
CA SER A 156 -1.99 -7.46 19.37
C SER A 156 -2.48 -8.70 20.11
N ASN A 157 -3.19 -9.62 19.46
CA ASN A 157 -3.93 -10.69 20.16
C ASN A 157 -3.19 -12.03 20.22
N TYR A 158 -2.23 -12.31 19.34
CA TYR A 158 -1.50 -13.59 19.34
C TYR A 158 -0.14 -13.47 20.03
N TYR A 159 0.23 -14.47 20.82
CA TYR A 159 1.49 -14.47 21.60
C TYR A 159 2.75 -14.46 20.74
N CYS A 160 2.67 -14.96 19.50
CA CYS A 160 3.79 -15.00 18.58
C CYS A 160 4.15 -13.65 17.98
N PHE A 161 3.30 -12.63 18.11
CA PHE A 161 3.64 -11.28 17.69
C PHE A 161 4.07 -10.46 18.90
N VAL A 162 5.33 -10.03 18.89
CA VAL A 162 5.92 -9.29 19.99
C VAL A 162 6.37 -7.91 19.52
N GLN A 163 5.99 -6.90 20.28
CA GLN A 163 6.49 -5.54 20.19
C GLN A 163 7.10 -5.23 21.55
N LYS A 164 8.40 -4.92 21.59
CA LYS A 164 9.07 -4.57 22.86
C LYS A 164 8.65 -3.17 23.29
N ALA A 165 8.54 -2.93 24.60
CA ALA A 165 8.26 -1.61 25.12
C ALA A 165 9.31 -0.60 24.62
N GLY A 166 8.85 0.53 24.08
CA GLY A 166 9.72 1.54 23.46
C GLY A 166 10.26 1.19 22.07
N GLN A 167 9.78 0.11 21.44
CA GLN A 167 10.08 -0.22 20.05
C GLN A 167 8.80 -0.22 19.22
N ASP A 168 8.88 0.36 18.03
CA ASP A 168 7.75 0.40 17.10
C ASP A 168 7.65 -0.87 16.24
N GLN A 169 8.70 -1.70 16.22
CA GLN A 169 8.77 -2.90 15.39
C GLN A 169 8.03 -4.09 16.00
N TRP A 170 7.17 -4.71 15.20
CA TRP A 170 6.56 -6.00 15.43
C TRP A 170 7.47 -7.12 14.94
N ARG A 171 7.64 -8.15 15.75
CA ARG A 171 8.42 -9.35 15.40
C ARG A 171 7.57 -10.59 15.52
N PHE A 172 7.88 -11.58 14.69
CA PHE A 172 7.33 -12.92 14.82
C PHE A 172 8.27 -13.82 15.63
N ASP A 173 7.72 -14.48 16.64
CA ASP A 173 8.37 -15.48 17.47
C ASP A 173 7.73 -16.85 17.19
N ALA A 174 8.37 -17.63 16.31
CA ALA A 174 7.88 -18.94 15.88
C ALA A 174 7.66 -19.91 17.05
N LYS A 175 8.44 -19.79 18.14
CA LYS A 175 8.30 -20.66 19.32
C LYS A 175 6.98 -20.42 20.07
N LYS A 176 6.37 -19.26 19.88
CA LYS A 176 5.12 -18.87 20.54
C LYS A 176 3.90 -19.02 19.65
N ARG A 177 4.05 -19.50 18.41
CA ARG A 177 2.94 -19.70 17.46
C ARG A 177 1.84 -20.58 18.08
N GLU A 178 2.24 -21.72 18.65
CA GLU A 178 1.35 -22.72 19.25
C GLU A 178 0.64 -22.25 20.53
N LEU A 179 1.11 -21.17 21.16
CA LEU A 179 0.44 -20.60 22.33
C LEU A 179 -0.91 -19.94 21.98
N GLY A 180 -1.13 -19.65 20.69
CA GLY A 180 -2.38 -19.08 20.20
C GLY A 180 -2.63 -17.66 20.72
N THR A 181 -3.87 -17.40 21.16
CA THR A 181 -4.32 -16.05 21.54
C THR A 181 -4.14 -15.75 23.02
N ASP A 182 -3.76 -14.51 23.30
CA ASP A 182 -3.72 -13.95 24.64
C ASP A 182 -5.14 -13.69 25.15
N ARG A 183 -5.64 -14.63 25.95
CA ARG A 183 -6.99 -14.57 26.53
C ARG A 183 -7.21 -13.31 27.37
N ALA A 184 -6.16 -12.72 27.95
CA ALA A 184 -6.27 -11.50 28.74
C ALA A 184 -6.62 -10.27 27.88
N LYS A 185 -6.34 -10.32 26.57
CA LYS A 185 -6.63 -9.25 25.62
C LYS A 185 -8.03 -9.31 25.01
N ARG A 186 -8.76 -10.42 25.20
CA ARG A 186 -10.18 -10.54 24.79
C ARG A 186 -11.07 -9.42 25.31
N LYS A 187 -10.78 -8.87 26.50
CA LYS A 187 -11.54 -7.77 27.10
C LYS A 187 -11.52 -6.46 26.28
N TYR A 188 -10.54 -6.30 25.39
CA TYR A 188 -10.42 -5.12 24.52
C TYR A 188 -11.09 -5.31 23.15
N LEU A 189 -11.50 -6.55 22.82
CA LEU A 189 -12.24 -6.85 21.59
C LEU A 189 -13.73 -6.50 21.81
N LYS A 190 -14.09 -5.23 21.65
CA LYS A 190 -15.51 -4.83 21.58
C LYS A 190 -16.12 -5.34 20.27
N ARG A 191 -17.29 -5.98 20.37
CA ARG A 191 -18.12 -6.40 19.24
C ARG A 191 -18.59 -5.21 18.43
#